data_AF-A0A7S3YBR8-F1
#
_entry.id   AF-A0A7S3YBR8-F1
#
_cell.length_a   1.000
_cell.length_b   1.000
_cell.length_c   1.000
_cell.angle_alpha   90.00
_cell.angle_beta   90.00
_cell.angle_gamma   90.00
#
_symmetry.space_group_name_H-M   'P 1'
#
loop_
_entity.id
_entity.type
_entity.pdbx_description
1 polymer ?
#
loop_
_entity_poly.entity_id
_entity_poly.type
_entity_poly.pdbx_seq_one_letter_code
_entity_poly.pdbx_strand_id
1 'polypeptide(L)'
;AGALAVATTRSPLVPLGPLLAGLADPAGGAVAARVLRLAELASEGQLAARARDFFIQGARAESDQLLVVQCDPFLCPQALINHARHIIQEAQRAALSTLSSSSARCHAVVVVHLPHGIAGRQREYALDFLPPWKNFFVDDVTPEEQAGAGSGSYKTFSSRSAYDLFKDGVLDLNSVVRANYQRALCRVETPTMPAEMSGRYSYAARLEMVGRLLGAAKDGAEGRREEEG
;
A
#
# COMPACT_ATOMS: atom_id res chain seq x y z
N ALA A 1 24.28 20.18 0.69
CA ALA A 1 22.82 20.00 0.62
C ALA A 1 22.50 19.19 -0.63
N GLY A 2 21.62 18.19 -0.55
CA GLY A 2 21.24 17.34 -1.69
C GLY A 2 19.74 17.45 -1.97
N ALA A 3 19.38 17.54 -3.25
CA ALA A 3 18.00 17.49 -3.72
C ALA A 3 17.77 16.17 -4.47
N LEU A 4 16.79 15.39 -4.03
CA LEU A 4 16.49 14.06 -4.53
C LEU A 4 15.06 14.03 -5.08
N ALA A 5 14.86 13.40 -6.22
CA ALA A 5 13.54 13.01 -6.69
C ALA A 5 13.48 11.49 -6.71
N VAL A 6 12.47 10.91 -6.06
CA VAL A 6 12.28 9.46 -5.93
C VAL A 6 10.92 9.12 -6.53
N ALA A 7 10.89 8.26 -7.54
CA ALA A 7 9.65 7.67 -8.02
C ALA A 7 9.43 6.32 -7.33
N THR A 8 8.21 6.06 -6.85
CA THR A 8 7.83 4.80 -6.20
C THR A 8 6.47 4.33 -6.67
N THR A 9 6.23 3.01 -6.70
CA THR A 9 4.98 2.41 -7.17
C THR A 9 3.91 2.28 -6.07
N ARG A 10 4.26 2.65 -4.83
CA ARG A 10 3.32 2.64 -3.70
C ARG A 10 2.38 3.84 -3.68
N SER A 11 1.18 3.61 -3.15
CA SER A 11 0.16 4.64 -2.96
C SER A 11 0.67 5.81 -2.08
N PRO A 12 0.31 7.06 -2.41
CA PRO A 12 0.63 8.24 -1.60
C PRO A 12 -0.02 8.24 -0.21
N LEU A 13 -0.98 7.35 0.02
CA LEU A 13 -1.72 7.22 1.28
C LEU A 13 -0.95 6.45 2.35
N VAL A 14 0.15 5.77 2.00
CA VAL A 14 0.97 5.07 3.00
C VAL A 14 1.67 6.11 3.88
N PRO A 15 1.47 6.09 5.21
CA PRO A 15 2.17 7.00 6.10
C PRO A 15 3.67 6.70 6.04
N LEU A 16 4.47 7.69 5.62
CA LEU A 16 5.93 7.57 5.66
C LEU A 16 6.50 7.73 7.08
N GLY A 17 5.70 8.15 8.05
CA GLY A 17 6.14 8.38 9.43
C GLY A 17 6.93 7.21 10.04
N PRO A 18 6.42 5.96 10.00
CA PRO A 18 7.15 4.78 10.46
C PRO A 18 8.44 4.48 9.68
N LEU A 19 8.49 4.80 8.38
CA LEU A 19 9.68 4.62 7.54
C LEU A 19 10.78 5.63 7.89
N LEU A 20 10.37 6.87 8.12
CA LEU A 20 11.27 7.95 8.50
C LEU A 20 11.78 7.79 9.94
N ALA A 21 11.01 7.15 10.82
CA ALA A 21 11.47 6.77 12.15
C ALA A 21 12.66 5.80 12.10
N GLY A 22 12.73 4.93 11.08
CA GLY A 22 13.85 4.01 10.85
C GLY A 22 15.10 4.66 10.25
N LEU A 23 15.01 5.91 9.75
CA LEU A 23 16.19 6.69 9.31
C LEU A 23 16.98 7.29 10.48
N ALA A 24 16.50 7.14 11.73
CA ALA A 24 17.31 7.39 12.90
C ALA A 24 18.33 6.26 13.03
N ASP A 25 19.53 6.46 12.49
CA ASP A 25 20.61 5.50 12.54
C ASP A 25 21.05 5.28 14.01
N PRO A 26 21.22 4.02 14.47
CA PRO A 26 21.77 3.75 15.81
C PRO A 26 23.22 4.25 15.99
N ALA A 27 23.96 4.49 14.90
CA ALA A 27 25.34 4.98 14.91
C ALA A 27 25.51 6.41 14.32
N GLY A 28 24.47 6.96 13.70
CA GLY A 28 24.47 8.25 13.00
C GLY A 28 23.28 9.10 13.45
N GLY A 29 23.53 10.34 13.84
CA GLY A 29 22.54 11.18 14.55
C GLY A 29 21.13 11.19 13.93
N ALA A 30 20.13 11.34 14.80
CA ALA A 30 18.72 11.34 14.42
C ALA A 30 18.42 12.40 13.33
N VAL A 31 17.99 11.95 12.15
CA VAL A 31 17.52 12.83 11.08
C VAL A 31 16.09 13.24 11.37
N ALA A 32 15.85 14.53 11.60
CA ALA A 32 14.49 15.02 11.78
C ALA A 32 13.83 15.22 10.41
N ALA A 33 12.76 14.49 10.16
CA ALA A 33 12.06 14.50 8.88
C ALA A 33 10.72 15.25 8.97
N ARG A 34 10.44 16.08 7.96
CA ARG A 34 9.15 16.77 7.78
C ARG A 34 8.52 16.32 6.47
N VAL A 35 7.30 15.78 6.56
CA VAL A 35 6.55 15.33 5.38
C VAL A 35 5.49 16.34 5.00
N LEU A 36 5.45 16.71 3.72
CA LEU A 36 4.41 17.51 3.10
C LEU A 36 3.75 16.68 2.01
N ARG A 37 2.43 16.82 1.85
CA ARG A 37 1.69 16.25 0.72
C ARG A 37 1.29 17.39 -0.19
N LEU A 38 1.72 17.32 -1.45
CA LEU A 38 1.54 18.42 -2.39
C LEU A 38 0.04 18.68 -2.68
N ALA A 39 -0.78 17.62 -2.71
CA ALA A 39 -2.21 17.70 -2.91
C ALA A 39 -2.99 18.36 -1.74
N GLU A 40 -2.39 18.45 -0.54
CA GLU A 40 -3.01 19.08 0.63
C GLU A 40 -2.69 20.58 0.75
N LEU A 41 -1.82 21.10 -0.13
CA LEU A 41 -1.44 22.51 -0.14
C LEU A 41 -2.40 23.30 -1.02
N ALA A 42 -3.04 24.31 -0.44
CA ALA A 42 -4.05 25.13 -1.10
C ALA A 42 -3.46 26.15 -2.07
N SER A 43 -2.19 26.51 -1.90
CA SER A 43 -1.52 27.51 -2.74
C SER A 43 0.00 27.34 -2.80
N GLU A 44 0.58 27.90 -3.86
CA GLU A 44 2.04 28.06 -4.00
C GLU A 44 2.66 28.76 -2.80
N GLY A 45 2.05 29.87 -2.33
CA GLY A 45 2.54 30.62 -1.19
C GLY A 45 2.64 29.76 0.08
N GLN A 46 1.73 28.80 0.26
CA GLN A 46 1.78 27.87 1.39
C GLN A 46 2.97 26.90 1.28
N LEU A 47 3.26 26.37 0.09
CA LEU A 47 4.45 25.54 -0.14
C LEU A 47 5.73 26.34 0.08
N ALA A 48 5.83 27.53 -0.51
CA ALA A 48 6.99 28.41 -0.38
C ALA A 48 7.27 28.77 1.08
N ALA A 49 6.23 29.15 1.84
CA ALA A 49 6.35 29.44 3.26
C ALA A 49 6.84 28.21 4.04
N ARG A 50 6.22 27.04 3.86
CA ARG A 50 6.62 25.81 4.58
C ARG A 50 8.03 25.34 4.23
N ALA A 51 8.44 25.43 2.96
CA ALA A 51 9.78 25.07 2.51
C ALA A 51 10.82 26.04 3.09
N ARG A 52 10.56 27.35 3.03
CA ARG A 52 11.44 28.37 3.60
C ARG A 52 11.59 28.19 5.10
N ASP A 53 10.50 28.01 5.83
CA ASP A 53 10.51 27.81 7.27
C ASP A 53 11.32 26.56 7.63
N PHE A 54 11.15 25.46 6.88
CA PHE A 54 11.95 24.24 7.06
C PHE A 54 13.44 24.51 6.89
N PHE A 55 13.88 25.18 5.82
CA PHE A 55 15.30 25.41 5.60
C PHE A 55 15.91 26.41 6.59
N ILE A 56 15.16 27.44 7.02
CA ILE A 56 15.60 28.38 8.04
C ILE A 56 15.75 27.68 9.40
N GLN A 57 14.75 26.86 9.79
CA GLN A 57 14.80 26.10 11.03
C GLN A 57 15.93 25.07 11.00
N GLY A 58 16.07 24.35 9.90
CA GLY A 58 17.07 23.29 9.77
C GLY A 58 18.51 23.80 9.74
N ALA A 59 18.76 24.99 9.20
CA ALA A 59 20.07 25.63 9.28
C ALA A 59 20.40 26.18 10.68
N ARG A 60 19.45 26.14 11.63
CA ARG A 60 19.68 26.40 13.06
C ARG A 60 19.66 25.13 13.90
N ALA A 61 19.33 23.99 13.29
CA ALA A 61 19.27 22.72 14.00
C ALA A 61 20.67 22.17 14.25
N GLU A 62 20.79 21.36 15.29
CA GLU A 62 22.03 20.64 15.60
C GLU A 62 22.12 19.31 14.83
N SER A 63 20.98 18.79 14.36
CA SER A 63 20.88 17.53 13.62
C SER A 63 20.48 17.75 12.16
N ASP A 64 20.87 16.80 11.31
CA ASP A 64 20.49 16.78 9.90
C ASP A 64 18.96 16.73 9.75
N GLN A 65 18.46 17.43 8.73
CA GLN A 65 17.03 17.62 8.48
C GLN A 65 16.66 17.13 7.09
N LEU A 66 15.46 16.55 6.98
CA LEU A 66 14.93 16.01 5.73
C LEU A 66 13.53 16.54 5.43
N LEU A 67 13.36 17.27 4.34
CA LEU A 67 12.05 17.63 3.81
C LEU A 67 11.60 16.60 2.79
N VAL A 68 10.48 15.94 3.03
CA VAL A 68 9.86 14.99 2.10
C VAL A 68 8.59 15.61 1.53
N VAL A 69 8.49 15.71 0.22
CA VAL A 69 7.28 16.20 -0.47
C VAL A 69 6.70 15.06 -1.28
N GLN A 70 5.55 14.55 -0.84
CA GLN A 70 4.82 13.48 -1.51
C GLN A 70 3.90 14.05 -2.58
N CYS A 71 3.97 13.46 -3.78
CA CYS A 71 3.21 13.84 -4.96
C CYS A 71 2.51 12.60 -5.52
N ASP A 72 1.24 12.75 -5.89
CA ASP A 72 0.51 11.76 -6.69
C ASP A 72 0.29 12.36 -8.08
N PRO A 73 0.89 11.83 -9.16
CA PRO A 73 0.66 12.31 -10.53
C PRO A 73 -0.81 12.36 -10.95
N PHE A 74 -1.67 11.57 -10.30
CA PHE A 74 -3.11 11.61 -10.55
C PHE A 74 -3.77 12.89 -10.01
N LEU A 75 -3.30 13.39 -8.87
CA LEU A 75 -3.82 14.60 -8.22
C LEU A 75 -3.02 15.85 -8.58
N CYS A 76 -1.74 15.68 -8.88
CA CYS A 76 -0.77 16.73 -9.11
C CYS A 76 -0.16 16.54 -10.51
N PRO A 77 -0.53 17.37 -11.51
CA PRO A 77 0.03 17.24 -12.85
C PRO A 77 1.55 17.50 -12.85
N GLN A 78 2.26 16.98 -13.85
CA GLN A 78 3.71 17.14 -14.00
C GLN A 78 4.18 18.59 -13.80
N ALA A 79 3.49 19.55 -14.44
CA ALA A 79 3.83 20.97 -14.34
C ALA A 79 3.83 21.47 -12.90
N LEU A 80 2.88 21.00 -12.09
CA LEU A 80 2.76 21.38 -10.68
C LEU A 80 3.86 20.73 -9.82
N ILE A 81 4.23 19.48 -10.11
CA ILE A 81 5.36 18.80 -9.44
C ILE A 81 6.68 19.50 -9.77
N ASN A 82 6.88 19.88 -11.03
CA ASN A 82 8.06 20.62 -11.48
C ASN A 82 8.12 22.01 -10.85
N HIS A 83 7.00 22.71 -10.78
CA HIS A 83 6.89 24.01 -10.11
C HIS A 83 7.21 23.90 -8.61
N ALA A 84 6.68 22.88 -7.93
CA ALA A 84 7.01 22.60 -6.54
C ALA A 84 8.52 22.39 -6.32
N ARG A 85 9.19 21.67 -7.23
CA ARG A 85 10.66 21.52 -7.20
C ARG A 85 11.38 22.85 -7.32
N HIS A 86 10.94 23.74 -8.22
CA HIS A 86 11.51 25.08 -8.34
C HIS A 86 11.37 25.88 -7.04
N ILE A 87 10.18 25.91 -6.45
CA ILE A 87 9.91 26.61 -5.18
C ILE A 87 10.82 26.10 -4.06
N ILE A 88 10.94 24.77 -3.92
CA ILE A 88 11.79 24.14 -2.90
C ILE A 88 13.26 24.53 -3.12
N GLN A 89 13.72 24.50 -4.37
CA GLN A 89 15.08 24.88 -4.72
C GLN A 89 15.38 26.35 -4.44
N GLU A 90 14.43 27.25 -4.73
CA GLU A 90 14.57 28.68 -4.42
C GLU A 90 14.63 28.92 -2.91
N ALA A 91 13.75 28.29 -2.14
CA ALA A 91 13.75 28.36 -0.69
C ALA A 91 15.08 27.84 -0.10
N GLN A 92 15.60 26.74 -0.64
CA GLN A 92 16.90 26.20 -0.24
C GLN A 92 18.04 27.17 -0.53
N ARG A 93 18.07 27.76 -1.74
CA ARG A 93 19.10 28.72 -2.15
C ARG A 93 19.09 29.98 -1.26
N ALA A 94 17.91 30.50 -0.97
CA ALA A 94 17.74 31.68 -0.12
C ALA A 94 18.18 31.40 1.33
N ALA A 95 17.92 30.20 1.85
CA ALA A 95 18.39 29.81 3.18
C ALA A 95 19.92 29.67 3.24
N LEU A 96 20.52 29.02 2.22
CA LEU A 96 21.98 28.86 2.12
C LEU A 96 22.72 30.19 1.98
N SER A 97 22.15 31.17 1.27
CA SER A 97 22.77 32.51 1.16
C SER A 97 22.73 33.30 2.48
N THR A 98 21.77 32.99 3.36
CA THR A 98 21.56 33.71 4.62
C THR A 98 22.38 33.11 5.76
N LEU A 99 22.72 31.82 5.69
CA LEU A 99 23.26 31.05 6.81
C LEU A 99 24.56 30.37 6.39
N SER A 100 25.67 31.08 6.58
CA SER A 100 27.01 30.68 6.09
C SER A 100 27.74 29.65 6.95
N SER A 101 27.21 29.25 8.11
CA SER A 101 27.96 28.51 9.14
C SER A 101 27.14 27.45 9.91
N SER A 102 26.11 26.86 9.30
CA SER A 102 25.40 25.71 9.89
C SER A 102 26.25 24.43 9.80
N SER A 103 26.38 23.68 10.89
CA SER A 103 26.93 22.32 10.88
C SER A 103 25.93 21.30 10.32
N ALA A 104 24.63 21.50 10.57
CA ALA A 104 23.57 20.60 10.14
C ALA A 104 23.25 20.74 8.66
N ARG A 105 23.02 19.60 8.00
CA ARG A 105 22.69 19.51 6.58
C ARG A 105 21.18 19.42 6.41
N CYS A 106 20.65 20.26 5.52
CA CYS A 106 19.25 20.18 5.10
C CYS A 106 19.15 19.49 3.73
N HIS A 107 18.33 18.45 3.67
CA HIS A 107 18.04 17.68 2.46
C HIS A 107 16.58 17.82 2.06
N ALA A 108 16.30 17.73 0.76
CA ALA A 108 14.95 17.71 0.24
C ALA A 108 14.77 16.52 -0.71
N VAL A 109 13.65 15.81 -0.55
CA VAL A 109 13.24 14.65 -1.35
C VAL A 109 11.83 14.89 -1.86
N VAL A 110 11.63 14.79 -3.17
CA VAL A 110 10.29 14.75 -3.77
C VAL A 110 9.96 13.30 -4.11
N VAL A 111 8.91 12.75 -3.50
CA VAL A 111 8.46 11.37 -3.72
C VAL A 111 7.26 11.39 -4.66
N VAL A 112 7.43 10.85 -5.85
CA VAL A 112 6.37 10.73 -6.86
C VAL A 112 5.80 9.31 -6.80
N HIS A 113 4.54 9.20 -6.39
CA HIS A 113 3.82 7.94 -6.22
C HIS A 113 3.15 7.51 -7.54
N LEU A 114 3.84 6.70 -8.33
CA LEU A 114 3.33 6.13 -9.56
C LEU A 114 2.24 5.09 -9.25
N PRO A 115 1.07 5.14 -9.91
CA PRO A 115 0.04 4.14 -9.69
C PRO A 115 0.49 2.76 -10.21
N HIS A 116 0.16 1.70 -9.47
CA HIS A 116 0.09 0.36 -10.06
C HIS A 116 -0.91 0.45 -11.20
N GLY A 117 -0.54 0.09 -12.43
CA GLY A 117 -1.41 0.49 -13.53
C GLY A 117 -2.65 -0.38 -13.64
N ILE A 118 -3.68 0.19 -13.06
CA ILE A 118 -5.07 -0.05 -13.35
C ILE A 118 -5.34 0.43 -14.78
N ALA A 119 -6.19 -0.29 -15.50
CA ALA A 119 -6.66 0.13 -16.82
C ALA A 119 -7.23 1.56 -16.73
N GLY A 120 -6.80 2.44 -17.64
CA GLY A 120 -7.24 3.84 -17.69
C GLY A 120 -6.42 4.85 -16.86
N ARG A 121 -5.32 4.44 -16.20
CA ARG A 121 -4.37 5.35 -15.56
C ARG A 121 -3.03 5.37 -16.29
N GLN A 122 -2.53 6.56 -16.64
CA GLN A 122 -1.18 6.71 -17.16
C GLN A 122 -0.16 6.23 -16.11
N ARG A 123 0.66 5.26 -16.50
CA ARG A 123 1.77 4.72 -15.68
C ARG A 123 3.07 5.50 -15.86
N GLU A 124 3.07 6.47 -16.75
CA GLU A 124 4.26 7.22 -17.13
C GLU A 124 4.35 8.50 -16.32
N TYR A 125 5.56 8.77 -15.85
CA TYR A 125 5.94 10.06 -15.30
C TYR A 125 7.19 10.49 -16.04
N ALA A 126 7.15 11.67 -16.65
CA ALA A 126 8.28 12.19 -17.38
C ALA A 126 9.35 12.61 -16.37
N LEU A 127 10.45 11.87 -16.33
CA LEU A 127 11.62 12.26 -15.56
C LEU A 127 12.33 13.40 -16.30
N ASP A 128 12.44 14.55 -15.64
CA ASP A 128 13.33 15.59 -16.08
C ASP A 128 14.65 15.51 -15.29
N PHE A 129 15.77 15.63 -16.00
CA PHE A 129 17.10 15.55 -15.40
C PHE A 129 17.62 16.94 -15.02
N LEU A 130 16.72 17.79 -14.50
CA LEU A 130 17.02 19.18 -14.18
C LEU A 130 17.92 19.26 -12.94
N PRO A 131 19.15 19.79 -13.06
CA PRO A 131 20.00 20.05 -11.91
C PRO A 131 19.31 21.03 -10.93
N PRO A 132 19.51 20.89 -9.61
CA PRO A 132 20.44 19.98 -8.92
C PRO A 132 19.81 18.63 -8.55
N TRP A 133 18.62 18.31 -9.06
CA TRP A 133 17.88 17.13 -8.67
C TRP A 133 18.52 15.86 -9.23
N LYS A 134 18.65 14.85 -8.37
CA LYS A 134 19.02 13.50 -8.78
C LYS A 134 17.79 12.61 -8.72
N ASN A 135 17.52 11.88 -9.79
CA ASN A 135 16.35 11.01 -9.91
C ASN A 135 16.71 9.57 -9.53
N PHE A 136 15.86 8.94 -8.72
CA PHE A 136 15.95 7.54 -8.32
C PHE A 136 14.60 6.87 -8.49
N PHE A 137 14.62 5.58 -8.81
CA PHE A 137 13.42 4.75 -8.79
C PHE A 137 13.54 3.74 -7.65
N VAL A 138 12.53 3.72 -6.79
CA VAL A 138 12.46 2.85 -5.61
C VAL A 138 11.10 2.15 -5.63
N ASP A 139 11.10 0.86 -5.96
CA ASP A 139 9.86 0.10 -6.14
C ASP A 139 9.07 0.00 -4.83
N ASP A 140 9.72 -0.48 -3.75
CA ASP A 140 9.14 -0.46 -2.40
C ASP A 140 10.02 0.36 -1.46
N VAL A 141 9.36 1.27 -0.72
CA VAL A 141 9.98 2.12 0.31
C VAL A 141 9.84 1.52 1.72
N THR A 142 9.18 0.37 1.86
CA THR A 142 8.98 -0.32 3.13
C THR A 142 10.29 -0.99 3.56
N PRO A 143 10.68 -0.92 4.85
CA PRO A 143 11.89 -1.57 5.33
C PRO A 143 11.65 -3.08 5.27
N GLU A 144 12.68 -3.84 4.93
CA GLU A 144 12.59 -5.29 4.75
C GLU A 144 12.00 -5.98 6.00
N GLU A 145 12.27 -5.42 7.18
CA GLU A 145 11.76 -5.88 8.48
C GLU A 145 10.24 -5.74 8.65
N GLN A 146 9.60 -4.76 7.98
CA GLN A 146 8.14 -4.55 8.04
C GLN A 146 7.41 -5.12 6.83
N ALA A 147 8.13 -5.69 5.85
CA ALA A 147 7.54 -6.23 4.62
C ALA A 147 6.69 -7.50 4.85
N GLY A 148 6.61 -8.02 6.08
CA GLY A 148 5.91 -9.26 6.39
C GLY A 148 6.62 -10.47 5.79
N ALA A 149 5.92 -11.62 5.77
CA ALA A 149 6.45 -12.94 5.39
C ALA A 149 7.23 -12.92 4.06
N GLY A 150 8.55 -12.68 4.13
CA GLY A 150 9.42 -12.59 2.97
C GLY A 150 10.48 -11.50 3.06
N SER A 151 11.29 -11.50 4.12
CA SER A 151 12.55 -10.72 4.13
C SER A 151 13.57 -11.48 3.27
N GLY A 152 13.51 -11.26 1.96
CA GLY A 152 14.40 -11.90 1.01
C GLY A 152 14.78 -10.96 -0.12
N SER A 153 16.05 -10.98 -0.51
CA SER A 153 16.47 -10.32 -1.73
C SER A 153 15.71 -10.89 -2.93
N TYR A 154 15.38 -10.05 -3.92
CA TYR A 154 14.83 -10.48 -5.22
C TYR A 154 15.61 -11.65 -5.84
N LYS A 155 16.93 -11.69 -5.64
CA LYS A 155 17.79 -12.80 -6.10
C LYS A 155 17.39 -14.14 -5.46
N THR A 156 17.05 -14.15 -4.19
CA THR A 156 16.58 -15.33 -3.47
C THR A 156 15.22 -15.79 -4.00
N PHE A 157 14.30 -14.86 -4.25
CA PHE A 157 12.97 -15.19 -4.76
C PHE A 157 12.97 -15.69 -6.20
N SER A 158 13.87 -15.18 -7.04
CA SER A 158 13.97 -15.55 -8.46
C SER A 158 14.74 -16.84 -8.70
N SER A 159 15.64 -17.22 -7.81
CA SER A 159 16.50 -18.42 -7.96
C SER A 159 15.93 -19.68 -7.33
N ARG A 160 14.83 -19.59 -6.59
CA ARG A 160 14.29 -20.68 -5.77
C ARG A 160 12.82 -20.94 -6.09
N SER A 161 12.40 -22.20 -5.94
CA SER A 161 10.99 -22.54 -6.06
C SER A 161 10.21 -22.05 -4.83
N ALA A 162 8.89 -21.86 -4.96
CA ALA A 162 8.03 -21.53 -3.82
C ALA A 162 8.15 -22.56 -2.69
N TYR A 163 8.27 -23.85 -3.03
CA TYR A 163 8.49 -24.92 -2.05
C TYR A 163 9.77 -24.70 -1.24
N ASP A 164 10.87 -24.39 -1.92
CA ASP A 164 12.17 -24.16 -1.27
C ASP A 164 12.13 -22.94 -0.34
N LEU A 165 11.39 -21.90 -0.73
CA LEU A 165 11.25 -20.68 0.07
C LEU A 165 10.45 -20.93 1.36
N PHE A 166 9.42 -21.76 1.32
CA PHE A 166 8.68 -22.17 2.53
C PHE A 166 9.47 -23.16 3.38
N LYS A 167 10.13 -24.13 2.74
CA LYS A 167 10.93 -25.15 3.42
C LYS A 167 12.06 -24.53 4.24
N ASP A 168 12.70 -23.51 3.69
CA ASP A 168 13.83 -22.82 4.33
C ASP A 168 13.39 -21.68 5.27
N GLY A 169 12.09 -21.48 5.45
CA GLY A 169 11.56 -20.45 6.34
C GLY A 169 11.79 -19.01 5.85
N VAL A 170 12.16 -18.82 4.58
CA VAL A 170 12.26 -17.49 3.96
C VAL A 170 10.87 -16.86 3.86
N LEU A 171 9.86 -17.67 3.56
CA LEU A 171 8.45 -17.31 3.58
C LEU A 171 7.73 -18.03 4.72
N ASP A 172 6.93 -17.30 5.51
CA ASP A 172 6.02 -17.92 6.48
C ASP A 172 4.75 -18.40 5.78
N LEU A 173 4.62 -19.72 5.68
CA LEU A 173 3.46 -20.38 5.08
C LEU A 173 2.15 -19.98 5.78
N ASN A 174 2.16 -19.85 7.11
CA ASN A 174 0.94 -19.54 7.85
C ASN A 174 0.43 -18.13 7.53
N SER A 175 1.32 -17.14 7.51
CA SER A 175 1.00 -15.79 7.09
C SER A 175 0.46 -15.75 5.66
N VAL A 176 1.12 -16.43 4.71
CA VAL A 176 0.69 -16.45 3.30
C VAL A 176 -0.68 -17.11 3.15
N VAL A 177 -0.93 -18.23 3.83
CA VAL A 177 -2.23 -18.91 3.82
C VAL A 177 -3.31 -18.01 4.41
N ARG A 178 -3.07 -17.39 5.57
CA ARG A 178 -4.06 -16.47 6.20
C ARG A 178 -4.39 -15.28 5.31
N ALA A 179 -3.38 -14.66 4.71
CA ALA A 179 -3.56 -13.52 3.82
C ALA A 179 -4.38 -13.87 2.56
N ASN A 180 -4.31 -15.12 2.09
CA ASN A 180 -5.00 -15.57 0.88
C ASN A 180 -6.28 -16.38 1.16
N TYR A 181 -6.56 -16.74 2.41
CA TYR A 181 -7.65 -17.65 2.78
C TYR A 181 -9.01 -17.18 2.27
N GLN A 182 -9.37 -15.91 2.51
CA GLN A 182 -10.64 -15.36 2.02
C GLN A 182 -10.74 -15.39 0.49
N ARG A 183 -9.65 -15.05 -0.20
CA ARG A 183 -9.61 -15.08 -1.67
C ARG A 183 -9.74 -16.51 -2.21
N ALA A 184 -9.16 -17.49 -1.53
CA ALA A 184 -9.31 -18.90 -1.86
C ALA A 184 -10.76 -19.36 -1.66
N LEU A 185 -11.38 -19.01 -0.52
CA LEU A 185 -12.79 -19.33 -0.24
C LEU A 185 -13.74 -18.76 -1.30
N CYS A 186 -13.53 -17.53 -1.77
CA CYS A 186 -14.36 -16.93 -2.82
C CYS A 186 -14.27 -17.66 -4.18
N ARG A 187 -13.24 -18.52 -4.37
CA ARG A 187 -13.07 -19.33 -5.57
C ARG A 187 -13.55 -20.77 -5.40
N VAL A 188 -13.96 -21.14 -4.19
CA VAL A 188 -14.60 -22.43 -3.95
C VAL A 188 -15.99 -22.34 -4.54
N GLU A 189 -16.19 -22.95 -5.70
CA GLU A 189 -17.53 -23.16 -6.22
C GLU A 189 -18.26 -24.10 -5.27
N THR A 190 -19.46 -23.70 -4.84
CA THR A 190 -20.34 -24.64 -4.14
C THR A 190 -20.64 -25.78 -5.10
N PRO A 191 -20.46 -27.05 -4.68
CA PRO A 191 -20.76 -28.18 -5.54
C PRO A 191 -22.19 -28.04 -6.05
N THR A 192 -22.32 -27.86 -7.35
CA THR A 192 -23.63 -27.80 -8.00
C THR A 192 -24.17 -29.21 -8.05
N MET A 193 -25.39 -29.40 -7.53
CA MET A 193 -26.08 -30.68 -7.69
C MET A 193 -26.24 -30.93 -9.19
N PRO A 194 -25.95 -32.16 -9.68
CA PRO A 194 -26.22 -32.52 -11.07
C PRO A 194 -27.65 -32.14 -11.43
N ALA A 195 -27.89 -31.61 -12.63
CA ALA A 195 -29.21 -31.15 -13.06
C ALA A 195 -30.30 -32.22 -12.85
N GLU A 196 -29.93 -33.50 -12.98
CA GLU A 196 -30.76 -34.67 -12.72
C GLU A 196 -31.21 -34.82 -11.25
N MET A 197 -30.44 -34.31 -10.29
CA MET A 197 -30.77 -34.31 -8.86
C MET A 197 -31.46 -33.01 -8.41
N SER A 198 -31.33 -31.91 -9.16
CA SER A 198 -31.93 -30.61 -8.80
C SER A 198 -33.45 -30.68 -8.62
N GLY A 199 -34.14 -31.49 -9.44
CA GLY A 199 -35.59 -31.71 -9.31
C GLY A 199 -35.99 -32.44 -8.02
N ARG A 200 -35.18 -33.41 -7.57
CA ARG A 200 -35.48 -34.26 -6.40
C ARG A 200 -35.30 -33.56 -5.05
N TYR A 201 -34.49 -32.50 -5.00
CA TYR A 201 -34.23 -31.73 -3.78
C TYR A 201 -34.82 -30.31 -3.81
N SER A 202 -35.67 -30.03 -4.81
CA SER A 202 -36.47 -28.80 -4.84
C SER A 202 -37.31 -28.69 -3.56
N TYR A 203 -37.55 -27.46 -3.10
CA TYR A 203 -38.39 -27.22 -1.93
C TYR A 203 -39.80 -27.82 -2.12
N ALA A 204 -40.30 -27.78 -3.36
CA ALA A 204 -41.55 -28.44 -3.75
C ALA A 204 -41.50 -29.97 -3.55
N ALA A 205 -40.43 -30.64 -4.02
CA ALA A 205 -40.26 -32.08 -3.82
C ALA A 205 -40.11 -32.46 -2.33
N ARG A 206 -39.47 -31.60 -1.52
CA ARG A 206 -39.40 -31.77 -0.07
C ARG A 206 -40.76 -31.64 0.62
N LEU A 207 -41.56 -30.65 0.22
CA LEU A 207 -42.93 -30.49 0.72
C LEU A 207 -43.83 -31.66 0.31
N GLU A 208 -43.70 -32.16 -0.92
CA GLU A 208 -44.45 -33.32 -1.39
C GLU A 208 -44.07 -34.59 -0.59
N MET A 209 -42.78 -34.80 -0.32
CA MET A 209 -42.31 -35.92 0.49
C MET A 209 -42.83 -35.84 1.93
N VAL A 210 -42.82 -34.66 2.55
CA VAL A 210 -43.40 -34.44 3.88
C VAL A 210 -44.92 -34.70 3.86
N GLY A 211 -45.63 -34.24 2.83
CA GLY A 211 -47.06 -34.49 2.66
C GLY A 211 -47.39 -35.99 2.56
N ARG A 212 -46.60 -36.77 1.82
CA ARG A 212 -46.76 -38.23 1.71
C ARG A 212 -46.51 -38.93 3.04
N LEU A 213 -45.50 -38.51 3.80
CA LEU A 213 -45.21 -39.07 5.12
C LEU A 213 -46.33 -38.77 6.13
N LEU A 214 -46.89 -37.57 6.11
CA LEU A 214 -48.01 -37.17 6.97
C LEU A 214 -49.31 -37.91 6.58
N GLY A 215 -49.56 -38.11 5.29
CA GLY A 215 -50.70 -38.90 4.80
C GLY A 215 -50.62 -40.36 5.26
N ALA A 216 -49.47 -41.02 5.05
CA ALA A 216 -49.26 -42.40 5.48
C ALA A 216 -49.37 -42.59 7.01
N ALA A 217 -48.97 -41.58 7.80
CA ALA A 217 -49.13 -41.60 9.25
C ALA A 217 -50.60 -41.49 9.67
N LYS A 218 -51.43 -40.77 8.92
CA LYS A 218 -52.87 -40.64 9.16
C LYS A 218 -53.61 -41.93 8.79
N ASP A 219 -53.33 -42.49 7.62
CA ASP A 219 -53.96 -43.73 7.13
C ASP A 219 -53.61 -44.92 8.05
N GLY A 220 -52.37 -44.99 8.54
CA GLY A 220 -51.95 -46.00 9.52
C GLY A 220 -52.54 -45.82 10.93
N ALA A 221 -53.11 -44.65 11.26
CA ALA A 221 -53.81 -44.40 12.51
C ALA A 221 -55.31 -44.71 12.42
N GLU A 222 -55.92 -44.54 11.24
CA GLU A 222 -57.32 -44.90 10.98
C GLU A 222 -57.49 -46.43 10.89
N GLY A 223 -56.57 -47.15 10.22
CA GLY A 223 -56.62 -48.61 10.14
C GLY A 223 -56.51 -49.33 11.48
N ARG A 224 -55.80 -48.77 12.47
CA ARG A 224 -55.72 -49.37 13.83
C ARG A 224 -56.97 -49.18 14.68
N ARG A 225 -57.81 -48.19 14.35
CA ARG A 225 -59.10 -47.99 15.06
C ARG A 225 -60.18 -48.93 14.57
N GLU A 226 -60.08 -49.42 13.34
CA GLU A 226 -61.02 -50.40 12.78
C GLU A 226 -60.70 -51.83 13.23
N GLU A 227 -59.46 -52.13 13.66
CA GLU A 227 -59.09 -53.45 14.21
C GLU A 227 -59.38 -53.60 15.72
N GLU A 228 -59.70 -52.51 16.44
CA GLU A 228 -59.99 -52.50 17.88
C GLU A 228 -61.49 -52.38 18.24
N GLY A 229 -62.40 -52.48 17.25
CA GLY A 229 -63.86 -52.46 17.45
C GLY A 229 -64.52 -53.77 17.01
#